data_AF-A0AAE5PA67-F1
#
_entry.id   AF-A0AAE5PA67-F1
#
_cell.length_a   1.000
_cell.length_b   1.000
_cell.length_c   1.000
_cell.angle_alpha   90.00
_cell.angle_beta   90.00
_cell.angle_gamma   90.00
#
_symmetry.space_group_name_H-M   'P 1'
#
loop_
_entity.id
_entity.type
_entity.pdbx_description
1 polymer ?
#
loop_
_entity_poly.entity_id
_entity_poly.type
_entity_poly.pdbx_seq_one_letter_code
_entity_poly.pdbx_strand_id
1 'polypeptide(L)'
;MKYKNKKSILKVSAVILLAIDLFFYLLSLNNLYVFSSSFSIYFLIFVIHFIYLYIVLIASSKTKESKVFWGVIGPFFIVPIATVGWLLFFYTNKVDYYNLSSPNTTQKLTVGYSNWSLGETNHYYDFYKQTGFPLVKKRLNQESLHVMTRATDISDLNVLGAYDAQWENEQTVTFTSPYLDKEVTLNLK
;
A
#
# COMPACT_ATOMS: atom_id res chain seq x y z
N MET A 1 -7.28 38.19 21.06
CA MET A 1 -8.16 37.01 20.92
C MET A 1 -7.85 36.10 19.70
N LYS A 2 -7.34 36.61 18.55
CA LYS A 2 -7.04 35.81 17.33
C LYS A 2 -5.97 34.69 17.45
N TYR A 3 -4.99 34.81 18.36
CA TYR A 3 -3.88 33.85 18.47
C TYR A 3 -4.23 32.55 19.21
N LYS A 4 -5.24 32.55 20.09
CA LYS A 4 -5.64 31.36 20.86
C LYS A 4 -6.26 30.28 19.96
N ASN A 5 -6.96 30.71 18.89
CA ASN A 5 -7.69 29.83 18.00
C ASN A 5 -6.77 29.03 17.05
N LYS A 6 -5.72 29.65 16.49
CA LYS A 6 -4.80 28.97 15.56
C LYS A 6 -4.05 27.80 16.20
N LYS A 7 -3.54 27.98 17.43
CA LYS A 7 -2.90 26.89 18.18
C LYS A 7 -3.87 25.76 18.55
N SER A 8 -5.13 26.10 18.79
CA SER A 8 -6.18 25.11 19.05
C SER A 8 -6.48 24.27 17.80
N ILE A 9 -6.60 24.91 16.64
CA ILE A 9 -6.87 24.23 15.36
C ILE A 9 -5.73 23.26 15.01
N LEU A 10 -4.47 23.68 15.11
CA LEU A 10 -3.33 22.80 14.82
C LEU A 10 -3.31 21.56 15.74
N LYS A 11 -3.60 21.74 17.03
CA LYS A 11 -3.70 20.61 17.97
C LYS A 11 -4.83 19.65 17.59
N VAL A 12 -6.00 20.17 17.22
CA VAL A 12 -7.12 19.35 16.76
C VAL A 12 -6.76 18.60 15.48
N SER A 13 -6.12 19.25 14.51
CA SER A 13 -5.64 18.61 13.29
C SER A 13 -4.63 17.49 13.57
N ALA A 14 -3.69 17.69 14.51
CA ALA A 14 -2.76 16.64 14.93
C ALA A 14 -3.50 15.41 15.50
N VAL A 15 -4.49 15.64 16.36
CA VAL A 15 -5.29 14.54 16.94
C VAL A 15 -6.06 13.79 15.85
N ILE A 16 -6.60 14.50 14.86
CA ILE A 16 -7.29 13.87 13.72
C ILE A 16 -6.31 13.01 12.91
N LEU A 17 -5.10 13.50 12.61
CA LEU A 17 -4.09 12.72 11.89
C LEU A 17 -3.69 11.46 12.65
N LEU A 18 -3.42 11.58 13.95
CA LEU A 18 -3.13 10.43 14.80
C LEU A 18 -4.29 9.42 14.85
N ALA A 19 -5.54 9.89 14.85
CA ALA A 19 -6.71 9.02 14.80
C ALA A 19 -6.81 8.28 13.46
N ILE A 20 -6.48 8.94 12.35
CA ILE A 20 -6.39 8.31 11.02
C ILE A 20 -5.28 7.25 11.03
N ASP A 21 -4.09 7.55 11.53
CA ASP A 21 -2.99 6.60 11.61
C ASP A 21 -3.36 5.37 12.45
N LEU A 22 -3.97 5.61 13.61
CA LEU A 22 -4.44 4.54 14.48
C LEU A 22 -5.51 3.69 13.80
N PHE A 23 -6.43 4.30 13.04
CA PHE A 23 -7.43 3.58 12.26
C PHE A 23 -6.77 2.64 11.23
N PHE A 24 -5.82 3.14 10.43
CA PHE A 24 -5.11 2.31 9.46
C PHE A 24 -4.25 1.23 10.13
N TYR A 25 -3.64 1.53 11.26
CA TYR A 25 -2.90 0.56 12.06
C TYR A 25 -3.82 -0.57 12.57
N LEU A 26 -4.99 -0.24 13.10
CA LEU A 26 -6.00 -1.21 13.54
C LEU A 26 -6.52 -2.07 12.38
N LEU A 27 -6.68 -1.50 11.18
CA LEU A 27 -7.01 -2.28 9.99
C LEU A 27 -5.91 -3.29 9.66
N SER A 28 -4.64 -2.86 9.65
CA SER A 28 -3.49 -3.71 9.37
C SER A 28 -3.38 -4.89 10.36
N LEU A 29 -3.62 -4.64 11.66
CA LEU A 29 -3.65 -5.71 12.68
C LEU A 29 -4.71 -6.79 12.40
N ASN A 30 -5.77 -6.45 11.67
CA ASN A 30 -6.82 -7.38 11.28
C ASN A 30 -6.64 -7.93 9.85
N ASN A 31 -5.46 -7.74 9.25
CA ASN A 31 -5.14 -8.06 7.86
C ASN A 31 -6.07 -7.35 6.86
N LEU A 32 -6.59 -6.18 7.22
CA LEU A 32 -7.45 -5.35 6.37
C LEU A 32 -6.64 -4.22 5.77
N TYR A 33 -6.78 -4.05 4.46
CA TYR A 33 -6.04 -3.06 3.69
C TYR A 33 -7.00 -2.27 2.81
N VAL A 34 -6.77 -0.96 2.73
CA VAL A 34 -7.58 -0.07 1.89
C VAL A 34 -6.95 0.03 0.51
N PHE A 35 -7.73 -0.30 -0.51
CA PHE A 35 -7.38 -0.25 -1.91
C PHE A 35 -8.11 0.92 -2.59
N SER A 36 -7.41 1.60 -3.48
CA SER A 36 -7.98 2.62 -4.36
C SER A 36 -7.46 2.38 -5.78
N SER A 37 -8.34 2.56 -6.76
CA SER A 37 -8.04 2.33 -8.18
C SER A 37 -7.12 3.37 -8.80
N SER A 38 -7.04 4.56 -8.19
CA SER A 38 -6.43 5.74 -8.81
C SER A 38 -5.14 6.19 -8.14
N PHE A 39 -5.00 5.96 -6.84
CA PHE A 39 -3.81 6.34 -6.07
C PHE A 39 -3.71 5.52 -4.79
N SER A 40 -2.49 5.32 -4.29
CA SER A 40 -2.29 4.70 -2.98
C SER A 40 -2.82 5.61 -1.87
N ILE A 41 -3.80 5.14 -1.09
CA ILE A 41 -4.33 5.88 0.06
C ILE A 41 -3.24 6.14 1.11
N TYR A 42 -2.29 5.21 1.26
CA TYR A 42 -1.13 5.37 2.14
C TYR A 42 -0.21 6.49 1.69
N PHE A 43 -0.04 6.66 0.37
CA PHE A 43 0.67 7.82 -0.17
C PHE A 43 -0.05 9.13 0.12
N LEU A 44 -1.38 9.16 -0.04
CA LEU A 44 -2.16 10.35 0.30
C LEU A 44 -1.99 10.75 1.77
N ILE A 45 -2.05 9.78 2.68
CA ILE A 45 -1.84 10.00 4.12
C ILE A 45 -0.44 10.56 4.38
N PHE A 46 0.58 9.97 3.75
CA PHE A 46 1.96 10.48 3.85
C PHE A 46 2.09 11.93 3.38
N VAL A 47 1.50 12.27 2.24
CA VAL A 47 1.50 13.66 1.72
C VAL A 47 0.78 14.62 2.67
N ILE A 48 -0.35 14.22 3.24
CA ILE A 48 -1.10 15.03 4.21
C ILE A 48 -0.25 15.31 5.46
N HIS A 49 0.51 14.32 5.96
CA HIS A 49 1.44 14.51 7.08
C HIS A 49 2.52 15.54 6.76
N PHE A 50 3.11 15.46 5.57
CA PHE A 50 4.10 16.43 5.11
C PHE A 50 3.51 17.85 5.02
N ILE A 51 2.32 18.00 4.45
CA ILE A 51 1.62 19.29 4.38
C ILE A 51 1.35 19.83 5.78
N TYR A 52 0.87 18.98 6.69
CA TYR A 52 0.61 19.37 8.07
C TYR A 52 1.87 19.86 8.78
N LEU A 53 2.99 19.14 8.64
CA LEU A 53 4.29 19.54 9.21
C LEU A 53 4.70 20.93 8.71
N TYR A 54 4.54 21.22 7.41
CA TYR A 54 4.81 22.53 6.85
C TYR A 54 3.96 23.64 7.45
N ILE A 55 2.65 23.40 7.57
CA ILE A 55 1.72 24.37 8.16
C ILE A 55 2.14 24.66 9.62
N VAL A 56 2.54 23.63 10.38
CA VAL A 56 3.02 23.80 11.75
C VAL A 56 4.30 24.61 11.81
N LEU A 57 5.29 24.34 10.94
CA LEU A 57 6.56 25.09 10.89
C LEU A 57 6.32 26.57 10.57
N ILE A 58 5.50 26.88 9.57
CA ILE A 58 5.17 28.27 9.20
C ILE A 58 4.35 28.96 10.31
N ALA A 59 3.38 28.26 10.90
CA ALA A 59 2.53 28.83 11.94
C ALA A 59 3.24 29.05 13.28
N SER A 60 4.25 28.22 13.59
CA SER A 60 5.06 28.32 14.81
C SER A 60 6.22 29.32 14.68
N SER A 61 6.61 29.66 13.44
CA SER A 61 7.62 30.66 13.14
C SER A 61 7.24 32.05 13.66
N LYS A 62 8.13 32.64 14.48
CA LYS A 62 7.90 33.94 15.12
C LYS A 62 8.33 35.12 14.23
N THR A 63 9.41 34.96 13.47
CA THR A 63 9.99 36.02 12.65
C THR A 63 9.50 35.94 11.20
N LYS A 64 9.59 37.06 10.46
CA LYS A 64 9.15 37.13 9.06
C LYS A 64 10.08 36.29 8.18
N GLU A 65 11.37 36.32 8.48
CA GLU A 65 12.44 35.59 7.81
C GLU A 65 12.23 34.08 7.98
N SER A 66 11.88 33.63 9.19
CA SER A 66 11.60 32.21 9.46
C SER A 66 10.36 31.71 8.71
N LYS A 67 9.31 32.54 8.58
CA LYS A 67 8.13 32.20 7.78
C LYS A 67 8.45 32.07 6.29
N VAL A 68 9.29 32.97 5.76
CA VAL A 68 9.73 32.89 4.36
C VAL A 68 10.63 31.68 4.15
N PHE A 69 11.54 31.41 5.09
CA PHE A 69 12.39 30.23 5.05
C PHE A 69 11.56 28.95 5.02
N TRP A 70 10.68 28.73 6.00
CA TRP A 70 9.86 27.50 6.03
C TRP A 70 8.76 27.45 4.96
N GLY A 71 8.28 28.60 4.47
CA GLY A 71 7.20 28.66 3.49
C GLY A 71 7.66 28.58 2.04
N VAL A 72 8.88 29.03 1.71
CA VAL A 72 9.36 29.15 0.33
C VAL A 72 10.64 28.34 0.12
N ILE A 73 11.62 28.48 1.02
CA ILE A 73 12.95 27.87 0.86
C ILE A 73 12.91 26.40 1.29
N GLY A 74 12.28 26.09 2.42
CA GLY A 74 12.14 24.76 2.99
C GLY A 74 11.57 23.74 2.00
N PRO A 75 10.44 24.03 1.32
CA PRO A 75 9.87 23.13 0.31
C PRO A 75 10.87 22.76 -0.78
N PHE A 76 11.69 23.71 -1.21
CA PHE A 76 12.67 23.51 -2.27
C PHE A 76 13.76 22.49 -1.89
N PHE A 77 14.09 22.34 -0.61
CA PHE A 77 15.08 21.37 -0.14
C PHE A 77 14.44 20.07 0.34
N ILE A 78 13.36 20.15 1.10
CA ILE A 78 12.76 18.99 1.76
C ILE A 78 11.87 18.19 0.80
N VAL A 79 11.14 18.84 -0.12
CA VAL A 79 10.25 18.12 -1.06
C VAL A 79 11.05 17.22 -2.00
N PRO A 80 12.18 17.63 -2.60
CA PRO A 80 13.01 16.71 -3.37
C PRO A 80 13.54 15.54 -2.55
N ILE A 81 14.02 15.79 -1.32
CA ILE A 81 14.51 14.72 -0.43
C ILE A 81 13.37 13.75 -0.06
N ALA A 82 12.20 14.27 0.28
CA ALA A 82 11.02 13.46 0.60
C ALA A 82 10.51 12.69 -0.62
N THR A 83 10.51 13.30 -1.81
CA THR A 83 10.11 12.67 -3.07
C THR A 83 11.09 11.58 -3.48
N VAL A 84 12.40 11.82 -3.38
CA VAL A 84 13.44 10.83 -3.68
C VAL A 84 13.42 9.72 -2.65
N GLY A 85 13.33 10.03 -1.36
CA GLY A 85 13.19 9.04 -0.30
C GLY A 85 11.93 8.18 -0.47
N TRP A 86 10.80 8.80 -0.86
CA TRP A 86 9.58 8.10 -1.22
C TRP A 86 9.79 7.20 -2.44
N LEU A 87 10.38 7.70 -3.53
CA LEU A 87 10.67 6.91 -4.72
C LEU A 87 11.55 5.71 -4.35
N LEU A 88 12.64 5.89 -3.60
CA LEU A 88 13.49 4.80 -3.17
C LEU A 88 12.76 3.77 -2.29
N PHE A 89 11.83 4.21 -1.45
CA PHE A 89 11.10 3.31 -0.55
C PHE A 89 9.95 2.56 -1.24
N PHE A 90 9.23 3.22 -2.16
CA PHE A 90 8.00 2.71 -2.77
C PHE A 90 8.16 2.28 -4.23
N TYR A 91 9.05 2.90 -5.01
CA TYR A 91 9.31 2.49 -6.40
C TYR A 91 10.05 1.15 -6.46
N THR A 92 10.90 0.86 -5.46
CA THR A 92 11.59 -0.43 -5.34
C THR A 92 10.63 -1.56 -4.92
N ASN A 93 9.46 -1.20 -4.38
CA ASN A 93 8.39 -2.12 -3.99
C ASN A 93 7.16 -1.91 -4.87
N LYS A 94 7.32 -1.91 -6.20
CA LYS A 94 6.17 -1.93 -7.12
C LYS A 94 5.42 -3.23 -6.92
N VAL A 95 4.30 -3.12 -6.19
CA VAL A 95 3.31 -4.17 -6.10
C VAL A 95 2.26 -3.88 -7.16
N ASP A 96 2.22 -4.74 -8.17
CA ASP A 96 1.15 -4.73 -9.15
C ASP A 96 0.01 -5.64 -8.68
N TYR A 97 -1.18 -5.44 -9.24
CA TYR A 97 -2.38 -6.15 -8.81
C TYR A 97 -3.09 -6.80 -9.97
N TYR A 98 -3.41 -8.07 -9.82
CA TYR A 98 -4.22 -8.84 -10.75
C TYR A 98 -5.51 -9.29 -10.08
N ASN A 99 -6.65 -9.20 -10.77
CA ASN A 99 -7.94 -9.58 -10.22
C ASN A 99 -8.46 -10.85 -10.92
N LEU A 100 -8.78 -11.85 -10.13
CA LEU A 100 -9.43 -13.09 -10.52
C LEU A 100 -10.88 -13.05 -10.03
N SER A 101 -11.83 -13.31 -10.93
CA SER A 101 -13.24 -13.44 -10.57
C SER A 101 -13.62 -14.92 -10.52
N SER A 102 -14.47 -15.28 -9.57
CA SER A 102 -15.04 -16.63 -9.52
C SER A 102 -15.92 -16.92 -10.74
N PRO A 103 -16.25 -18.20 -11.05
CA PRO A 103 -17.00 -18.57 -12.24
C PRO A 103 -18.35 -17.85 -12.38
N ASN A 104 -19.10 -17.68 -11.28
CA ASN A 104 -20.34 -16.91 -11.25
C ASN A 104 -20.14 -15.46 -10.80
N THR A 105 -18.91 -14.97 -10.72
CA THR A 105 -18.52 -13.59 -10.35
C THR A 105 -18.98 -13.11 -8.97
N THR A 106 -19.38 -14.04 -8.09
CA THR A 106 -19.83 -13.72 -6.73
C THR A 106 -18.68 -13.36 -5.80
N GLN A 107 -17.48 -13.86 -6.08
CA GLN A 107 -16.27 -13.58 -5.33
C GLN A 107 -15.19 -13.01 -6.25
N LYS A 108 -14.34 -12.17 -5.67
CA LYS A 108 -13.16 -11.61 -6.34
C LYS A 108 -11.94 -11.80 -5.46
N LEU A 109 -10.91 -12.40 -6.04
CA LEU A 109 -9.58 -12.51 -5.47
C LEU A 109 -8.69 -11.46 -6.15
N THR A 110 -7.98 -10.67 -5.36
CA THR A 110 -6.91 -9.80 -5.86
C THR A 110 -5.57 -10.41 -5.47
N VAL A 111 -4.71 -10.63 -6.44
CA VAL A 111 -3.32 -11.05 -6.25
C VAL A 111 -2.45 -9.80 -6.35
N GLY A 112 -1.85 -9.40 -5.24
CA GLY A 112 -0.74 -8.44 -5.24
C GLY A 112 0.55 -9.20 -5.53
N TYR A 113 1.30 -8.77 -6.53
CA TYR A 113 2.55 -9.42 -6.92
C TYR A 113 3.67 -8.40 -7.07
N SER A 114 4.86 -8.78 -6.66
CA SER A 114 6.08 -8.00 -6.85
C SER A 114 7.26 -8.93 -7.06
N ASN A 115 8.33 -8.40 -7.64
CA ASN A 115 9.57 -9.14 -7.79
C ASN A 115 10.80 -8.28 -7.52
N TRP A 116 11.91 -8.96 -7.28
CA TRP A 116 13.22 -8.35 -7.22
C TRP A 116 14.29 -9.33 -7.69
N SER A 117 15.26 -8.84 -8.47
CA SER A 117 16.31 -9.67 -9.07
C SER A 117 17.69 -9.13 -8.75
N LEU A 118 18.56 -10.00 -8.21
CA LEU A 118 20.00 -9.80 -8.07
C LEU A 118 20.73 -11.10 -8.46
N GLY A 119 20.54 -11.52 -9.72
CA GLY A 119 21.04 -12.79 -10.26
C GLY A 119 19.98 -13.88 -10.25
N GLU A 120 19.35 -14.10 -9.10
CA GLU A 120 18.10 -14.88 -8.97
C GLU A 120 16.92 -13.92 -8.87
N THR A 121 15.77 -14.31 -9.44
CA THR A 121 14.54 -13.51 -9.35
C THR A 121 13.66 -14.07 -8.24
N ASN A 122 13.34 -13.22 -7.27
CA ASN A 122 12.47 -13.53 -6.15
C ASN A 122 11.10 -12.92 -6.42
N HIS A 123 10.08 -13.75 -6.48
CA HIS A 123 8.69 -13.37 -6.69
C HIS A 123 7.95 -13.46 -5.35
N TYR A 124 7.12 -12.46 -5.07
CA TYR A 124 6.32 -12.38 -3.85
C TYR A 124 4.86 -12.18 -4.21
N TYR A 125 3.98 -12.95 -3.57
CA TYR A 125 2.53 -12.88 -3.80
C TYR A 125 1.76 -12.73 -2.49
N ASP A 126 0.82 -11.79 -2.52
CA ASP A 126 -0.18 -11.59 -1.48
C ASP A 126 -1.59 -11.71 -2.05
N PHE A 127 -2.45 -12.37 -1.28
CA PHE A 127 -3.79 -12.72 -1.73
C PHE A 127 -4.82 -11.96 -0.91
N TYR A 128 -5.72 -11.26 -1.58
CA TYR A 128 -6.70 -10.40 -0.94
C TYR A 128 -8.11 -10.76 -1.37
N LYS A 129 -9.02 -10.97 -0.42
CA LYS A 129 -10.46 -11.11 -0.68
C LYS A 129 -11.19 -9.79 -0.52
N GLN A 130 -12.22 -9.60 -1.34
CA GLN A 130 -13.15 -8.49 -1.19
C GLN A 130 -13.90 -8.61 0.15
N THR A 131 -13.99 -7.50 0.90
CA THR A 131 -14.87 -7.44 2.08
C THR A 131 -16.21 -6.80 1.72
N GLY A 132 -17.15 -6.74 2.66
CA GLY A 132 -18.41 -6.02 2.47
C GLY A 132 -18.23 -4.52 2.16
N PHE A 133 -17.05 -3.94 2.44
CA PHE A 133 -16.71 -2.59 2.04
C PHE A 133 -15.89 -2.62 0.74
N PRO A 134 -16.34 -1.95 -0.35
CA PRO A 134 -15.68 -2.00 -1.66
C PRO A 134 -14.19 -1.63 -1.65
N LEU A 135 -13.81 -0.66 -0.81
CA LEU A 135 -12.43 -0.16 -0.72
C LEU A 135 -11.57 -0.98 0.24
N VAL A 136 -12.14 -1.86 1.07
CA VAL A 136 -11.38 -2.64 2.06
C VAL A 136 -11.27 -4.07 1.59
N LYS A 137 -10.05 -4.59 1.51
CA LYS A 137 -9.76 -5.97 1.18
C LYS A 137 -9.05 -6.65 2.34
N LYS A 138 -9.33 -7.93 2.54
CA LYS A 138 -8.70 -8.73 3.60
C LYS A 138 -7.61 -9.60 3.00
N ARG A 139 -6.37 -9.47 3.49
CA ARG A 139 -5.28 -10.36 3.13
C ARG A 139 -5.53 -11.76 3.73
N LEU A 140 -5.32 -12.79 2.92
CA LEU A 140 -5.60 -14.19 3.24
C LEU A 140 -4.38 -14.91 3.79
N ASN A 141 -3.21 -14.62 3.22
CA ASN A 141 -1.94 -15.20 3.63
C ASN A 141 -1.31 -14.38 4.76
N GLN A 142 -0.76 -15.05 5.77
CA GLN A 142 -0.03 -14.39 6.86
C GLN A 142 1.36 -13.92 6.39
N GLU A 143 2.02 -14.74 5.59
CA GLU A 143 3.32 -14.46 4.97
C GLU A 143 3.16 -14.46 3.45
N SER A 144 3.90 -13.58 2.77
CA SER A 144 3.90 -13.51 1.31
C SER A 144 4.40 -14.84 0.75
N LEU A 145 3.66 -15.39 -0.22
CA LEU A 145 4.13 -16.58 -0.93
C LEU A 145 5.38 -16.17 -1.70
N HIS A 146 6.49 -16.83 -1.40
CA HIS A 146 7.78 -16.57 -2.01
C HIS A 146 8.12 -17.69 -2.98
N VAL A 147 8.52 -17.31 -4.19
CA VAL A 147 8.97 -18.24 -5.23
C VAL A 147 10.27 -17.69 -5.79
N MET A 148 11.28 -18.54 -5.89
CA MET A 148 12.59 -18.16 -6.44
C MET A 148 12.81 -18.85 -7.78
N THR A 149 13.17 -18.07 -8.79
CA THR A 149 13.47 -18.60 -10.12
C THR A 149 14.89 -18.20 -10.55
N ARG A 150 15.49 -19.03 -11.41
CA ARG A 150 16.82 -18.82 -11.97
C ARG A 150 16.71 -18.69 -13.49
N ALA A 151 17.24 -17.59 -14.04
CA ALA A 151 17.37 -17.36 -15.48
C ALA A 151 16.06 -17.61 -16.28
N THR A 152 14.93 -17.14 -15.75
CA THR A 152 13.63 -17.20 -16.44
C THR A 152 13.17 -15.80 -16.81
N ASP A 153 12.71 -15.62 -18.06
CA ASP A 153 12.09 -14.39 -18.55
C ASP A 153 10.55 -14.43 -18.43
N ILE A 154 10.03 -15.34 -17.61
CA ILE A 154 8.60 -15.56 -17.42
C ILE A 154 8.02 -14.50 -16.47
N SER A 155 6.80 -14.04 -16.77
CA SER A 155 6.10 -13.04 -15.95
C SER A 155 5.72 -13.58 -14.57
N ASP A 156 5.63 -12.69 -13.57
CA ASP A 156 5.30 -13.07 -12.20
C ASP A 156 3.96 -13.83 -12.10
N LEU A 157 2.96 -13.43 -12.89
CA LEU A 157 1.66 -14.08 -12.93
C LEU A 157 1.74 -15.48 -13.54
N ASN A 158 2.61 -15.70 -14.52
CA ASN A 158 2.86 -17.03 -15.08
C ASN A 158 3.63 -17.92 -14.11
N VAL A 159 4.60 -17.37 -13.37
CA VAL A 159 5.32 -18.10 -12.31
C VAL A 159 4.36 -18.62 -11.24
N LEU A 160 3.35 -17.83 -10.87
CA LEU A 160 2.28 -18.26 -9.97
C LEU A 160 1.30 -19.27 -10.62
N GLY A 161 1.17 -19.28 -11.94
CA GLY A 161 0.08 -19.98 -12.63
C GLY A 161 -1.27 -19.25 -12.50
N ALA A 162 -1.26 -17.92 -12.40
CA ALA A 162 -2.46 -17.12 -12.16
C ALA A 162 -3.48 -17.18 -13.29
N TYR A 163 -3.04 -17.35 -14.54
CA TYR A 163 -3.94 -17.45 -15.70
C TYR A 163 -4.58 -18.84 -15.84
N ASP A 164 -3.94 -19.87 -15.30
CA ASP A 164 -4.42 -21.26 -15.28
C ASP A 164 -5.04 -21.63 -13.92
N ALA A 165 -5.34 -20.63 -13.08
CA ALA A 165 -5.92 -20.84 -11.76
C ALA A 165 -7.29 -21.51 -11.86
N GLN A 166 -7.46 -22.61 -11.12
CA GLN A 166 -8.68 -23.40 -11.16
C GLN A 166 -9.56 -23.08 -9.96
N TRP A 167 -10.80 -22.69 -10.24
CA TRP A 167 -11.82 -22.53 -9.21
C TRP A 167 -12.52 -23.87 -8.98
N GLU A 168 -12.32 -24.47 -7.82
CA GLU A 168 -13.05 -25.68 -7.41
C GLU A 168 -14.52 -25.36 -7.10
N ASN A 169 -14.78 -24.15 -6.61
CA ASN A 169 -16.10 -23.61 -6.31
C ASN A 169 -16.01 -22.07 -6.28
N GLU A 170 -17.10 -21.37 -5.95
CA GLU A 170 -17.11 -19.89 -5.87
C GLU A 170 -16.13 -19.31 -4.84
N GLN A 171 -15.68 -20.09 -3.87
CA GLN A 171 -14.90 -19.63 -2.72
C GLN A 171 -13.47 -20.20 -2.70
N THR A 172 -13.16 -21.18 -3.53
CA THR A 172 -11.90 -21.93 -3.46
C THR A 172 -11.22 -21.90 -4.82
N VAL A 173 -9.98 -21.43 -4.81
CA VAL A 173 -9.13 -21.35 -6.00
C VAL A 173 -7.79 -21.98 -5.73
N THR A 174 -7.32 -22.77 -6.69
CA THR A 174 -6.05 -23.49 -6.64
C THR A 174 -5.15 -22.97 -7.75
N PHE A 175 -3.93 -22.61 -7.38
CA PHE A 175 -2.86 -22.21 -8.29
C PHE A 175 -1.87 -23.36 -8.46
N THR A 176 -1.60 -23.71 -9.71
CA THR A 176 -0.67 -24.77 -10.08
C THR A 176 0.31 -24.24 -11.11
N SER A 177 1.60 -24.45 -10.86
CA SER A 177 2.68 -24.02 -11.75
C SER A 177 3.91 -24.89 -11.52
N PRO A 178 4.73 -25.15 -12.56
CA PRO A 178 5.97 -25.92 -12.42
C PRO A 178 7.02 -25.23 -11.54
N TYR A 179 6.82 -23.94 -11.22
CA TYR A 179 7.70 -23.16 -10.35
C TYR A 179 7.28 -23.19 -8.88
N LEU A 180 6.11 -23.74 -8.56
CA LEU A 180 5.64 -23.88 -7.19
C LEU A 180 6.06 -25.24 -6.64
N ASP A 181 6.63 -25.25 -5.43
CA ASP A 181 6.98 -26.49 -4.72
C ASP A 181 5.75 -27.37 -4.42
N LYS A 182 4.57 -26.74 -4.32
CA LYS A 182 3.27 -27.37 -4.09
C LYS A 182 2.15 -26.49 -4.63
N GLU A 183 1.01 -27.11 -4.92
CA GLU A 183 -0.21 -26.39 -5.27
C GLU A 183 -0.62 -25.44 -4.14
N VAL A 184 -1.08 -24.25 -4.51
CA VAL A 184 -1.51 -23.22 -3.56
C VAL A 184 -3.02 -23.09 -3.64
N THR A 185 -3.71 -23.68 -2.66
CA THR A 185 -5.17 -23.58 -2.53
C THR A 185 -5.55 -22.49 -1.54
N LEU A 186 -6.42 -21.57 -1.96
CA LEU A 186 -6.93 -20.48 -1.15
C LEU A 186 -8.43 -20.62 -0.96
N ASN A 187 -8.87 -20.46 0.29
CA ASN A 187 -10.28 -20.41 0.66
C ASN A 187 -10.69 -18.98 1.03
N LEU A 188 -11.72 -18.46 0.35
CA LEU A 188 -12.24 -17.10 0.49
C LEU A 188 -13.30 -16.96 1.58
N LYS A 189 -13.68 -18.06 2.26
CA LYS A 189 -14.63 -18.03 3.37
C LYS A 189 -14.15 -17.15 4.54
#